data_AF-A0A9E2AHZ9-F1
#
_entry.id   AF-A0A9E2AHZ9-F1
#
_cell.length_a   1.000
_cell.length_b   1.000
_cell.length_c   1.000
_cell.angle_alpha   90.00
_cell.angle_beta   90.00
_cell.angle_gamma   90.00
#
_symmetry.space_group_name_H-M   'P 1'
#
loop_
_entity.id
_entity.type
_entity.pdbx_description
1 polymer ?
#
loop_
_entity_poly.entity_id
_entity_poly.type
_entity_poly.pdbx_seq_one_letter_code
_entity_poly.pdbx_strand_id
1 'polypeptide(L)'
;DEVLTVLRKNQTWQIPTLALISGFVERPFLSEDWQKSIDLLPDSIADNWKKGIKTLSEQEIPENTKKYAEWALSMTKKVHDMDIGIMAGTDCPIFYLTPGRSLHQELAIFSKAGLDPLEVLKTATLRPAQYFGLESELGLIKEGYIADLVLLNKNPLDDIQNTLEIDAVIKSGKYHDRSFLMQQLIGQ
;
A
#
# COMPACT_ATOMS: atom_id res chain seq x y z
N ASP A 1 9.82 -11.99 -21.56
CA ASP A 1 10.13 -10.75 -22.31
C ASP A 1 9.05 -10.40 -23.31
N GLU A 2 8.63 -11.31 -24.20
CA GLU A 2 7.56 -11.04 -25.19
C GLU A 2 6.27 -10.48 -24.58
N VAL A 3 5.77 -11.08 -23.49
CA VAL A 3 4.57 -10.60 -22.78
C VAL A 3 4.75 -9.16 -22.28
N LEU A 4 5.88 -8.85 -21.64
CA LEU A 4 6.13 -7.50 -21.12
C LEU A 4 6.25 -6.48 -22.25
N THR A 5 6.85 -6.85 -23.39
CA THR A 5 6.88 -6.03 -24.60
C THR A 5 5.47 -5.73 -25.11
N VAL A 6 4.57 -6.72 -25.11
CA VAL A 6 3.17 -6.53 -25.48
C VAL A 6 2.46 -5.60 -24.50
N LEU A 7 2.65 -5.77 -23.18
CA LEU A 7 2.06 -4.89 -22.17
C LEU A 7 2.52 -3.44 -22.35
N ARG A 8 3.84 -3.22 -22.53
CA ARG A 8 4.40 -1.89 -22.80
C ARG A 8 3.81 -1.28 -24.06
N LYS A 9 3.76 -2.04 -25.16
CA LYS A 9 3.22 -1.58 -26.45
C LYS A 9 1.75 -1.14 -26.34
N ASN A 10 0.96 -1.82 -25.51
CA ASN A 10 -0.45 -1.52 -25.30
C ASN A 10 -0.71 -0.59 -24.11
N GLN A 11 0.33 0.06 -23.56
CA GLN A 11 0.22 0.99 -22.43
C GLN A 11 -0.58 0.38 -21.25
N THR A 12 -0.39 -0.92 -21.00
CA THR A 12 -1.10 -1.63 -19.94
C THR A 12 -0.58 -1.20 -18.58
N TRP A 13 -1.48 -1.18 -17.60
CA TRP A 13 -1.17 -0.89 -16.20
C TRP A 13 -1.30 -2.14 -15.36
N GLN A 14 -0.48 -2.24 -14.32
CA GLN A 14 -0.46 -3.37 -13.39
C GLN A 14 -0.75 -2.88 -11.96
N ILE A 15 -1.55 -3.66 -11.23
CA ILE A 15 -1.76 -3.54 -9.79
C ILE A 15 -1.36 -4.90 -9.20
N PRO A 16 -0.09 -5.07 -8.77
CA PRO A 16 0.43 -6.39 -8.40
C PRO A 16 -0.04 -6.92 -7.04
N THR A 17 -0.60 -6.05 -6.18
CA THR A 17 -1.06 -6.37 -4.81
C THR A 17 -0.03 -7.12 -3.97
N LEU A 18 1.22 -6.64 -3.98
CA LEU A 18 2.33 -7.37 -3.36
C LEU A 18 2.21 -7.50 -1.84
N ALA A 19 1.52 -6.60 -1.15
CA ALA A 19 1.22 -6.70 0.28
C ALA A 19 0.41 -7.97 0.59
N LEU A 20 -0.51 -8.36 -0.29
CA LEU A 20 -1.23 -9.62 -0.18
C LEU A 20 -0.30 -10.81 -0.49
N ILE A 21 0.36 -10.79 -1.64
CA ILE A 21 1.19 -11.91 -2.11
C ILE A 21 2.33 -12.20 -1.13
N SER A 22 3.08 -11.17 -0.74
CA SER A 22 4.19 -11.28 0.23
C SER A 22 3.70 -11.45 1.66
N GLY A 23 2.47 -11.01 1.98
CA GLY A 23 1.90 -11.10 3.32
C GLY A 23 1.89 -12.52 3.87
N PHE A 24 1.67 -13.53 3.02
CA PHE A 24 1.72 -14.95 3.42
C PHE A 24 3.07 -15.39 3.98
N VAL A 25 4.14 -14.71 3.55
CA VAL A 25 5.53 -14.98 3.95
C VAL A 25 5.97 -14.02 5.05
N GLU A 26 5.76 -12.72 4.88
CA GLU A 26 6.23 -11.69 5.81
C GLU A 26 5.39 -11.58 7.08
N ARG A 27 4.11 -11.97 6.99
CA ARG A 27 3.15 -11.94 8.11
C ARG A 27 3.18 -10.61 8.89
N PRO A 28 3.06 -9.44 8.23
CA PRO A 28 3.20 -8.13 8.87
C PRO A 28 2.15 -7.90 9.98
N PHE A 29 1.00 -8.59 9.87
CA PHE A 29 -0.05 -8.62 10.87
C PHE A 29 0.37 -9.21 12.22
N LEU A 30 1.53 -9.86 12.34
CA LEU A 30 2.05 -10.32 13.64
C LEU A 30 2.71 -9.19 14.45
N SER A 31 3.03 -8.06 13.81
CA SER A 31 3.64 -6.93 14.51
C SER A 31 2.64 -6.21 15.43
N GLU A 32 3.13 -5.68 16.56
CA GLU A 32 2.31 -4.90 17.49
C GLU A 32 1.67 -3.69 16.81
N ASP A 33 2.41 -3.03 15.91
CA ASP A 33 1.90 -1.88 15.13
C ASP A 33 0.68 -2.26 14.28
N TRP A 34 0.72 -3.41 13.61
CA TRP A 34 -0.42 -3.87 12.81
C TRP A 34 -1.58 -4.36 13.67
N GLN A 35 -1.31 -4.98 14.82
CA GLN A 35 -2.39 -5.40 15.72
C GLN A 35 -3.23 -4.20 16.19
N LYS A 36 -2.62 -3.02 16.36
CA LYS A 36 -3.36 -1.78 16.67
C LYS A 36 -4.37 -1.39 15.58
N SER A 37 -4.10 -1.69 14.29
CA SER A 37 -5.08 -1.43 13.24
C SER A 37 -6.21 -2.46 13.22
N ILE A 38 -5.97 -3.67 13.72
CA ILE A 38 -7.02 -4.70 13.92
C ILE A 38 -7.91 -4.33 15.10
N ASP A 39 -7.36 -3.72 16.15
CA ASP A 39 -8.12 -3.25 17.32
C ASP A 39 -9.13 -2.14 17.00
N LEU A 40 -9.01 -1.50 15.82
CA LEU A 40 -9.96 -0.50 15.32
C LEU A 40 -11.15 -1.13 14.58
N LEU A 41 -11.14 -2.44 14.33
CA LEU A 41 -12.26 -3.15 13.70
C LEU A 41 -13.36 -3.45 14.74
N PRO A 42 -14.61 -3.70 14.32
CA PRO A 42 -15.64 -4.19 15.23
C PRO A 42 -15.17 -5.44 15.98
N ASP A 43 -15.44 -5.50 17.30
CA ASP A 43 -14.89 -6.53 18.21
C ASP A 43 -15.01 -7.95 17.67
N SER A 44 -16.18 -8.32 17.12
CA SER A 44 -16.42 -9.67 16.58
C SER A 44 -15.52 -10.02 15.39
N ILE A 45 -15.19 -9.03 14.56
CA ILE A 45 -14.28 -9.17 13.42
C ILE A 45 -12.83 -9.23 13.92
N ALA A 46 -12.44 -8.31 14.81
CA ALA A 46 -11.12 -8.27 15.40
C ALA A 46 -10.77 -9.59 16.11
N ASP A 47 -11.68 -10.11 16.93
CA ASP A 47 -11.52 -11.39 17.64
C ASP A 47 -11.38 -12.58 16.69
N ASN A 48 -12.19 -12.62 15.62
CA ASN A 48 -12.10 -13.67 14.62
C ASN A 48 -10.75 -13.60 13.86
N TRP A 49 -10.33 -12.41 13.47
CA TRP A 49 -9.06 -12.20 12.80
C TRP A 49 -7.89 -12.59 13.69
N LYS A 50 -7.86 -12.18 14.96
CA LYS A 50 -6.83 -12.57 15.93
C LYS A 50 -6.73 -14.07 16.12
N LYS A 51 -7.87 -14.79 16.16
CA LYS A 51 -7.89 -16.26 16.19
C LYS A 51 -7.27 -16.86 14.93
N GLY A 52 -7.64 -16.35 13.75
CA GLY A 52 -7.08 -16.80 12.47
C GLY A 52 -5.57 -16.55 12.37
N ILE A 53 -5.12 -15.36 12.78
CA ILE A 53 -3.70 -14.97 12.84
C ILE A 53 -2.92 -15.90 13.76
N LYS A 54 -3.46 -16.23 14.94
CA LYS A 54 -2.82 -17.18 15.86
C LYS A 54 -2.65 -18.56 15.23
N THR A 55 -3.71 -19.09 14.61
CA THR A 55 -3.62 -20.39 13.91
C THR A 55 -2.58 -20.36 12.79
N LEU A 56 -2.54 -19.27 12.02
CA LEU A 56 -1.62 -19.12 10.91
C LEU A 56 -0.17 -18.92 11.37
N SER A 57 0.07 -18.23 12.49
CA SER A 57 1.41 -17.97 13.00
C SER A 57 2.16 -19.25 13.37
N GLU A 58 1.43 -20.27 13.80
CA GLU A 58 1.92 -21.60 14.16
C GLU A 58 2.20 -22.50 12.93
N GLN A 59 1.70 -22.14 11.74
CA GLN A 59 1.91 -22.92 10.51
C GLN A 59 3.27 -22.61 9.89
N GLU A 60 3.93 -23.65 9.37
CA GLU A 60 5.08 -23.46 8.50
C GLU A 60 4.68 -22.85 7.16
N ILE A 61 5.54 -21.99 6.61
CA ILE A 61 5.32 -21.38 5.30
C ILE A 61 5.85 -22.35 4.24
N PRO A 62 4.98 -22.86 3.33
CA PRO A 62 5.42 -23.75 2.26
C PRO A 62 6.49 -23.10 1.38
N GLU A 63 7.47 -23.88 0.96
CA GLU A 63 8.59 -23.38 0.16
C GLU A 63 8.15 -22.74 -1.17
N ASN A 64 7.11 -23.30 -1.81
CA ASN A 64 6.54 -22.72 -3.02
C ASN A 64 5.91 -21.35 -2.79
N THR A 65 5.36 -21.08 -1.60
CA THR A 65 4.81 -19.76 -1.23
C THR A 65 5.93 -18.71 -1.17
N LYS A 66 7.08 -19.06 -0.59
CA LYS A 66 8.26 -18.18 -0.54
C LYS A 66 8.77 -17.87 -1.95
N LYS A 67 8.96 -18.90 -2.77
CA LYS A 67 9.41 -18.76 -4.15
C LYS A 67 8.46 -17.91 -4.99
N TYR A 68 7.15 -18.06 -4.79
CA TYR A 68 6.16 -17.26 -5.51
C TYR A 68 6.21 -15.79 -5.08
N ALA A 69 6.34 -15.50 -3.79
CA ALA A 69 6.48 -14.13 -3.31
C ALA A 69 7.76 -13.45 -3.86
N GLU A 70 8.91 -14.14 -3.80
CA GLU A 70 10.17 -13.65 -4.38
C GLU A 70 10.05 -13.41 -5.88
N TRP A 71 9.44 -14.35 -6.60
CA TRP A 71 9.17 -14.21 -8.02
C TRP A 71 8.29 -12.99 -8.31
N ALA A 72 7.22 -12.76 -7.53
CA ALA A 72 6.32 -11.63 -7.72
C ALA A 72 7.04 -10.28 -7.52
N LEU A 73 7.88 -10.15 -6.48
CA LEU A 73 8.72 -8.96 -6.28
C LEU A 73 9.66 -8.76 -7.49
N SER A 74 10.35 -9.82 -7.93
CA SER A 74 11.26 -9.75 -9.08
C SER A 74 10.54 -9.38 -10.38
N MET A 75 9.30 -9.83 -10.57
CA MET A 75 8.49 -9.53 -11.74
C MET A 75 8.04 -8.07 -11.73
N THR A 76 7.59 -7.57 -10.57
CA THR A 76 7.23 -6.15 -10.40
C THR A 76 8.41 -5.23 -10.73
N LYS A 77 9.64 -5.60 -10.32
CA LYS A 77 10.84 -4.85 -10.72
C LYS A 77 11.06 -4.84 -12.23
N LYS A 78 10.90 -5.98 -12.90
CA LYS A 78 11.01 -6.07 -14.36
C LYS A 78 9.94 -5.26 -15.09
N VAL A 79 8.69 -5.28 -14.60
CA VAL A 79 7.60 -4.45 -15.11
C VAL A 79 7.97 -2.98 -15.00
N HIS A 80 8.46 -2.55 -13.84
CA HIS A 80 8.94 -1.19 -13.61
C HIS A 80 10.08 -0.80 -14.55
N ASP A 81 11.11 -1.63 -14.69
CA ASP A 81 12.28 -1.38 -15.53
C ASP A 81 11.96 -1.32 -17.03
N MET A 82 10.79 -1.85 -17.41
CA MET A 82 10.25 -1.77 -18.77
C MET A 82 9.27 -0.60 -18.95
N ASP A 83 9.27 0.40 -18.06
CA ASP A 83 8.37 1.56 -18.07
C ASP A 83 6.88 1.20 -18.21
N ILE A 84 6.49 0.03 -17.70
CA ILE A 84 5.09 -0.38 -17.67
C ILE A 84 4.46 0.26 -16.42
N GLY A 85 3.28 0.86 -16.58
CA GLY A 85 2.61 1.57 -15.50
C GLY A 85 2.27 0.65 -14.32
N ILE A 86 2.63 1.06 -13.10
CA ILE A 86 2.30 0.36 -11.85
C ILE A 86 1.51 1.30 -10.95
N MET A 87 0.38 0.83 -10.42
CA MET A 87 -0.39 1.50 -9.38
C MET A 87 -0.41 0.66 -8.09
N ALA A 88 -0.46 1.33 -6.95
CA ALA A 88 -0.61 0.68 -5.66
C ALA A 88 -2.06 0.22 -5.46
N GLY A 89 -2.23 -1.00 -4.95
CA GLY A 89 -3.50 -1.58 -4.57
C GLY A 89 -3.25 -2.79 -3.66
N THR A 90 -4.19 -3.11 -2.77
CA THR A 90 -3.90 -4.05 -1.67
C THR A 90 -4.81 -5.26 -1.61
N ASP A 91 -5.94 -5.27 -2.32
CA ASP A 91 -7.01 -6.27 -2.12
C ASP A 91 -7.52 -6.36 -0.67
N CYS A 92 -7.33 -5.30 0.12
CA CYS A 92 -7.89 -5.18 1.46
C CYS A 92 -9.43 -5.38 1.41
N PRO A 93 -10.03 -6.23 2.28
CA PRO A 93 -9.46 -6.74 3.53
C PRO A 93 -8.92 -8.17 3.51
N ILE A 94 -8.57 -8.72 2.33
CA ILE A 94 -8.10 -10.11 2.22
C ILE A 94 -6.84 -10.32 3.08
N PHE A 95 -6.75 -11.48 3.74
CA PHE A 95 -5.57 -11.91 4.48
C PHE A 95 -5.10 -10.94 5.59
N TYR A 96 -6.06 -10.47 6.38
CA TYR A 96 -5.83 -9.57 7.52
C TYR A 96 -5.26 -8.21 7.14
N LEU A 97 -5.39 -7.82 5.87
CA LEU A 97 -5.03 -6.49 5.41
C LEU A 97 -6.06 -5.49 5.94
N THR A 98 -5.67 -4.65 6.89
CA THR A 98 -6.55 -3.60 7.41
C THR A 98 -6.59 -2.40 6.45
N PRO A 99 -7.74 -1.74 6.25
CA PRO A 99 -7.85 -0.54 5.43
C PRO A 99 -6.90 0.56 5.91
N GLY A 100 -6.35 1.35 4.98
CA GLY A 100 -5.34 2.36 5.28
C GLY A 100 -3.95 1.76 5.51
N ARG A 101 -3.73 1.03 6.61
CA ARG A 101 -2.41 0.47 6.98
C ARG A 101 -1.82 -0.47 5.92
N SER A 102 -2.66 -1.23 5.22
CA SER A 102 -2.22 -2.14 4.15
C SER A 102 -1.62 -1.41 2.95
N LEU A 103 -2.04 -0.17 2.66
CA LEU A 103 -1.46 0.60 1.55
C LEU A 103 -0.01 0.97 1.84
N HIS A 104 0.30 1.35 3.08
CA HIS A 104 1.69 1.61 3.48
C HIS A 104 2.57 0.36 3.37
N GLN A 105 2.01 -0.83 3.62
CA GLN A 105 2.70 -2.08 3.38
C GLN A 105 2.97 -2.30 1.89
N GLU A 106 2.00 -2.04 1.00
CA GLU A 106 2.22 -2.13 -0.46
C GLU A 106 3.40 -1.25 -0.90
N LEU A 107 3.46 -0.01 -0.39
CA LEU A 107 4.56 0.91 -0.68
C LEU A 107 5.91 0.37 -0.17
N ALA A 108 5.94 -0.14 1.06
CA ALA A 108 7.14 -0.77 1.61
C ALA A 108 7.61 -1.96 0.75
N ILE A 109 6.69 -2.80 0.28
CA ILE A 109 7.01 -3.95 -0.55
C ILE A 109 7.46 -3.53 -1.96
N PHE A 110 6.91 -2.47 -2.55
CA PHE A 110 7.44 -1.92 -3.80
C PHE A 110 8.87 -1.42 -3.65
N SER A 111 9.20 -0.77 -2.54
CA SER A 111 10.58 -0.37 -2.26
C SER A 111 11.49 -1.59 -2.09
N LYS A 112 11.03 -2.63 -1.37
CA LYS A 112 11.74 -3.92 -1.26
C LYS A 112 11.90 -4.63 -2.61
N ALA A 113 10.96 -4.47 -3.54
CA ALA A 113 11.07 -4.95 -4.90
C ALA A 113 12.09 -4.16 -5.74
N GLY A 114 12.60 -3.04 -5.24
CA GLY A 114 13.67 -2.25 -5.86
C GLY A 114 13.19 -1.00 -6.60
N LEU A 115 11.98 -0.51 -6.33
CA LEU A 115 11.55 0.81 -6.79
C LEU A 115 12.09 1.89 -5.85
N ASP A 116 12.62 2.97 -6.40
CA ASP A 116 13.07 4.11 -5.60
C ASP A 116 11.88 4.76 -4.88
N PRO A 117 12.06 5.32 -3.66
CA PRO A 117 10.96 5.88 -2.86
C PRO A 117 10.06 6.87 -3.61
N LEU A 118 10.64 7.72 -4.47
CA LEU A 118 9.86 8.64 -5.30
C LEU A 118 8.95 7.92 -6.30
N GLU A 119 9.45 6.87 -6.97
CA GLU A 119 8.65 6.07 -7.89
C GLU A 119 7.57 5.29 -7.15
N VAL A 120 7.87 4.81 -5.94
CA VAL A 120 6.87 4.20 -5.06
C VAL A 120 5.76 5.19 -4.72
N LEU A 121 6.07 6.41 -4.29
CA LEU A 121 5.04 7.42 -4.00
C LEU A 121 4.16 7.73 -5.22
N LYS A 122 4.75 7.76 -6.42
CA LYS A 122 3.99 7.97 -7.67
C LYS A 122 2.96 6.87 -7.90
N THR A 123 3.21 5.61 -7.50
CA THR A 123 2.24 4.50 -7.65
C THR A 123 0.92 4.74 -6.92
N ALA A 124 0.91 5.54 -5.86
CA ALA A 124 -0.27 5.84 -5.05
C ALA A 124 -0.83 7.26 -5.27
N THR A 125 -0.19 8.07 -6.13
CA THR A 125 -0.53 9.49 -6.34
C THR A 125 -0.70 9.82 -7.82
N LEU A 126 0.39 10.19 -8.50
CA LEU A 126 0.39 10.63 -9.89
C LEU A 126 -0.09 9.54 -10.86
N ARG A 127 0.34 8.29 -10.67
CA ARG A 127 0.07 7.20 -11.61
C ARG A 127 -1.43 6.84 -11.68
N PRO A 128 -2.15 6.69 -10.55
CA PRO A 128 -3.60 6.60 -10.57
C PRO A 128 -4.27 7.80 -11.22
N ALA A 129 -3.80 9.03 -10.97
CA ALA A 129 -4.34 10.22 -11.60
C ALA A 129 -4.24 10.14 -13.14
N GLN A 130 -3.07 9.76 -13.66
CA GLN A 130 -2.85 9.56 -15.10
C GLN A 130 -3.73 8.46 -15.69
N TYR A 131 -3.86 7.33 -14.98
CA TYR A 131 -4.67 6.21 -15.44
C TYR A 131 -6.14 6.60 -15.61
N PHE A 132 -6.67 7.42 -14.69
CA PHE A 132 -8.05 7.88 -14.73
C PHE A 132 -8.28 9.17 -15.52
N GLY A 133 -7.23 9.77 -16.10
CA GLY A 133 -7.32 11.05 -16.82
C GLY A 133 -7.59 12.26 -15.92
N LEU A 134 -7.11 12.21 -14.68
CA LEU A 134 -7.30 13.22 -13.63
C LEU A 134 -6.00 13.96 -13.26
N GLU A 135 -4.91 13.76 -14.02
CA GLU A 135 -3.60 14.35 -13.74
C GLU A 135 -3.55 15.88 -13.87
N SER A 136 -4.59 16.50 -14.45
CA SER A 136 -4.81 17.95 -14.45
C SER A 136 -5.50 18.47 -13.19
N GLU A 137 -6.01 17.58 -12.34
CA GLU A 137 -6.83 17.91 -11.17
C GLU A 137 -6.21 17.43 -9.85
N LEU A 138 -5.55 16.27 -9.83
CA LEU A 138 -5.00 15.65 -8.62
C LEU A 138 -3.72 14.83 -8.87
N GLY A 139 -3.11 14.34 -7.79
CA GLY A 139 -1.93 13.45 -7.83
C GLY A 139 -0.58 14.19 -7.78
N LEU A 140 -0.59 15.52 -7.78
CA LEU A 140 0.58 16.39 -7.62
C LEU A 140 0.26 17.54 -6.65
N ILE A 141 1.30 18.06 -6.00
CA ILE A 141 1.22 19.31 -5.23
C ILE A 141 1.46 20.46 -6.20
N LYS A 142 0.39 21.12 -6.65
CA LYS A 142 0.44 22.20 -7.64
C LYS A 142 -0.73 23.15 -7.47
N GLU A 143 -0.53 24.44 -7.75
CA GLU A 143 -1.60 25.43 -7.74
C GLU A 143 -2.72 25.05 -8.72
N GLY A 144 -3.97 25.24 -8.29
CA GLY A 144 -5.17 24.88 -9.06
C GLY A 144 -5.61 23.42 -8.93
N TYR A 145 -4.84 22.57 -8.25
CA TYR A 145 -5.19 21.17 -8.01
C TYR A 145 -6.06 21.03 -6.74
N ILE A 146 -6.75 19.90 -6.64
CA ILE A 146 -7.51 19.54 -5.43
C ILE A 146 -6.54 19.47 -4.25
N ALA A 147 -6.87 20.18 -3.17
CA ALA A 147 -6.08 20.23 -1.95
C ALA A 147 -6.30 18.97 -1.08
N ASP A 148 -5.93 17.81 -1.63
CA ASP A 148 -5.85 16.52 -0.96
C ASP A 148 -4.37 16.20 -0.67
N LEU A 149 -3.96 16.27 0.60
CA LEU A 149 -2.56 16.16 1.03
C LEU A 149 -2.44 15.26 2.27
N VAL A 150 -1.29 14.62 2.42
CA VAL A 150 -0.87 13.94 3.66
C VAL A 150 0.39 14.63 4.16
N LEU A 151 0.35 15.10 5.41
CA LEU A 151 1.47 15.74 6.10
C LEU A 151 2.21 14.69 6.93
N LEU A 152 3.52 14.59 6.72
CA LEU A 152 4.38 13.60 7.38
C LEU A 152 5.41 14.28 8.26
N ASN A 153 5.66 13.71 9.44
CA ASN A 153 6.69 14.16 10.37
C ASN A 153 8.10 13.74 9.96
N LYS A 154 8.22 12.82 8.99
CA LYS A 154 9.49 12.35 8.44
C LYS A 154 9.41 12.28 6.91
N ASN A 155 10.56 12.43 6.27
CA ASN A 155 10.66 12.44 4.81
C ASN A 155 10.56 11.02 4.22
N PRO A 156 9.54 10.71 3.40
CA PRO A 156 9.36 9.39 2.78
C PRO A 156 10.37 9.08 1.68
N LEU A 157 11.16 10.06 1.23
CA LEU A 157 12.24 9.82 0.26
C LEU A 157 13.50 9.22 0.89
N ASP A 158 13.69 9.40 2.21
CA ASP A 158 14.80 8.82 2.95
C ASP A 158 14.51 7.35 3.33
N ASP A 159 13.25 7.06 3.70
CA ASP A 159 12.72 5.72 3.93
C ASP A 159 11.20 5.74 3.67
N ILE A 160 10.71 4.87 2.79
CA ILE A 160 9.29 4.80 2.44
C ILE A 160 8.40 4.46 3.65
N GLN A 161 8.93 3.82 4.68
CA GLN A 161 8.22 3.53 5.93
C GLN A 161 7.79 4.83 6.64
N ASN A 162 8.47 5.95 6.39
CA ASN A 162 8.09 7.26 6.94
C ASN A 162 6.71 7.73 6.46
N THR A 163 6.10 7.07 5.46
CA THR A 163 4.69 7.31 5.12
C THR A 163 3.72 6.99 6.27
N LEU A 164 4.12 6.20 7.27
CA LEU A 164 3.34 5.93 8.48
C LEU A 164 3.36 7.08 9.50
N GLU A 165 4.32 8.00 9.39
CA GLU A 165 4.54 9.12 10.33
C GLU A 165 3.60 10.29 10.03
N ILE A 166 2.31 9.97 9.88
CA ILE A 166 1.25 10.92 9.52
C ILE A 166 0.96 11.84 10.70
N ASP A 167 1.16 13.13 10.47
CA ASP A 167 0.77 14.22 11.34
C ASP A 167 -0.71 14.59 11.13
N ALA A 168 -1.06 14.84 9.87
CA ALA A 168 -2.39 15.27 9.48
C ALA A 168 -2.73 14.91 8.02
N VAL A 169 -4.03 14.96 7.73
CA VAL A 169 -4.57 14.82 6.37
C VAL A 169 -5.31 16.10 6.03
N ILE A 170 -5.06 16.64 4.84
CA ILE A 170 -5.86 17.73 4.29
C ILE A 170 -6.76 17.10 3.21
N LYS A 171 -8.07 17.26 3.36
CA LYS A 171 -9.08 16.73 2.42
C LYS A 171 -9.88 17.89 1.87
N SER A 172 -9.76 18.15 0.57
CA SER A 172 -10.42 19.26 -0.13
C SER A 172 -10.19 20.60 0.59
N GLY A 173 -8.95 20.84 1.02
CA GLY A 173 -8.54 22.05 1.74
C GLY A 173 -8.88 22.09 3.23
N LYS A 174 -9.54 21.06 3.78
CA LYS A 174 -9.85 20.98 5.22
C LYS A 174 -8.79 20.18 5.95
N TYR A 175 -8.22 20.76 6.98
CA TYR A 175 -7.22 20.13 7.83
C TYR A 175 -7.86 19.16 8.84
N HIS A 176 -7.34 17.96 8.92
CA HIS A 176 -7.76 16.89 9.82
C HIS A 176 -6.54 16.33 10.56
N ASP A 177 -6.43 16.63 11.86
CA ASP A 177 -5.41 16.02 12.70
C ASP A 177 -5.75 14.57 13.07
N ARG A 178 -4.77 13.88 13.65
CA ARG A 178 -4.93 12.50 14.10
C ARG A 178 -6.06 12.33 15.12
N SER A 179 -6.28 13.29 16.03
CA SER A 179 -7.33 13.20 17.05
C SER A 179 -8.72 13.21 16.40
N PHE A 180 -8.94 14.13 15.46
CA PHE A 180 -10.17 14.20 14.68
C PHE A 180 -10.42 12.91 13.91
N LEU A 181 -9.41 12.39 13.20
CA LEU A 181 -9.53 11.15 12.42
C LEU A 181 -9.88 9.94 13.30
N MET A 182 -9.28 9.82 14.49
CA MET A 182 -9.59 8.75 15.44
C MET A 182 -11.03 8.85 15.97
N GLN A 183 -11.51 10.07 16.22
CA GLN A 183 -12.90 10.26 16.64
C GLN A 183 -13.90 9.80 15.56
N GLN A 184 -13.62 10.04 14.29
CA GLN A 184 -14.49 9.60 13.19
C GLN A 184 -14.51 8.07 13.01
N LEU A 185 -13.43 7.38 13.40
CA LEU A 185 -13.30 5.93 13.33
C LEU A 185 -13.96 5.22 14.50
N ILE A 186 -13.78 5.72 15.73
CA ILE A 186 -14.26 5.08 16.97
C ILE A 186 -15.68 5.55 17.35
N GLY A 187 -16.11 6.73 16.86
CA GLY A 187 -17.42 7.30 17.16
C GLY A 187 -18.60 6.74 16.36
N GLN A 188 -18.44 5.59 15.70
CA GLN A 188 -19.49 4.87 14.97
C GLN A 188 -20.03 3.68 15.76
#